data_AF-A0AAU6M686-F1
#
_entry.id   AF-A0AAU6M686-F1
#
_cell.length_a   1.000
_cell.length_b   1.000
_cell.length_c   1.000
_cell.angle_alpha   90.00
_cell.angle_beta   90.00
_cell.angle_gamma   90.00
#
_symmetry.space_group_name_H-M   'P 1'
#
loop_
_entity.id
_entity.type
_entity.pdbx_description
1 polymer ?
#
loop_
_entity_poly.entity_id
_entity_poly.type
_entity_poly.pdbx_seq_one_letter_code
_entity_poly.pdbx_strand_id
1 'polypeptide(L)'
;MNLRFLGTIPNTPTDESPTIWLDEETGDLLIQSYKATSEEVKACQEIGSIPGHSTDVPDHETIIRLPAVMLKYIPRPDENGEAGSAATRA
;
A
#
# COMPACT_ATOMS: atom_id res chain seq x y z
N MET A 1 6.44 7.80 16.22
CA MET A 1 5.88 7.60 14.87
C MET A 1 5.78 8.96 14.22
N ASN A 2 6.53 9.18 13.14
CA ASN A 2 6.55 10.44 12.40
C ASN A 2 5.92 10.21 11.02
N LEU A 3 4.59 10.30 10.95
CA LEU A 3 3.84 9.99 9.74
C LEU A 3 3.77 11.20 8.80
N ARG A 4 4.34 11.06 7.61
CA ARG A 4 4.20 12.01 6.51
C ARG A 4 3.07 11.58 5.58
N PHE A 5 2.09 12.44 5.38
CA PHE A 5 1.04 12.23 4.39
C PHE A 5 1.64 12.27 2.97
N LEU A 6 1.41 11.21 2.18
CA LEU A 6 1.89 11.11 0.80
C LEU A 6 0.82 11.50 -0.21
N GLY A 7 -0.44 11.11 0.01
CA GLY A 7 -1.51 11.43 -0.90
C GLY A 7 -2.81 10.68 -0.64
N THR A 8 -3.87 11.16 -1.30
CA THR A 8 -5.19 10.55 -1.35
C THR A 8 -5.71 10.56 -2.79
N ILE A 9 -6.70 9.71 -3.11
CA ILE A 9 -7.24 9.64 -4.47
C ILE A 9 -7.95 10.96 -4.84
N PRO A 10 -7.62 11.61 -5.97
CA PRO A 10 -8.12 12.95 -6.25
C PRO A 10 -9.55 13.03 -6.80
N ASN A 11 -10.36 11.96 -6.76
CA ASN A 11 -11.67 12.01 -7.43
C ASN A 11 -12.66 10.91 -7.00
N THR A 12 -13.33 11.08 -5.86
CA THR A 12 -14.54 10.29 -5.53
C THR A 12 -15.60 11.14 -4.82
N PRO A 13 -16.86 11.15 -5.29
CA PRO A 13 -17.99 11.51 -4.46
C PRO A 13 -18.30 10.33 -3.53
N THR A 14 -18.35 10.60 -2.23
CA THR A 14 -18.83 9.73 -1.13
C THR A 14 -17.80 8.75 -0.53
N ASP A 15 -17.38 9.09 0.70
CA ASP A 15 -16.88 8.27 1.81
C ASP A 15 -15.64 7.37 1.67
N GLU A 16 -15.19 7.03 0.46
CA GLU A 16 -14.09 6.09 0.29
C GLU A 16 -12.85 6.80 -0.27
N SER A 17 -11.96 7.22 0.64
CA SER A 17 -10.75 7.98 0.32
C SER A 17 -9.49 7.17 0.64
N PRO A 18 -9.04 6.28 -0.26
CA PRO A 18 -7.74 5.64 -0.18
C PRO A 18 -6.63 6.66 0.13
N THR A 19 -5.85 6.39 1.16
CA THR A 19 -4.86 7.34 1.69
C THR A 19 -3.58 6.60 2.07
N ILE A 20 -2.43 7.24 1.78
CA ILE A 20 -1.11 6.69 2.08
C ILE A 20 -0.34 7.66 2.98
N TRP A 21 0.28 7.10 4.01
CA TRP A 21 1.24 7.76 4.89
C TRP A 21 2.57 7.00 4.88
N LEU A 22 3.67 7.73 5.06
CA LEU A 22 5.01 7.20 5.24
C LEU A 22 5.43 7.44 6.68
N ASP A 23 5.81 6.40 7.41
CA ASP A 23 6.55 6.57 8.66
C ASP A 23 8.00 6.94 8.33
N GLU A 24 8.40 8.17 8.64
CA GLU A 24 9.76 8.65 8.37
C GLU A 24 10.80 8.05 9.33
N GLU A 25 10.39 7.40 10.41
CA GLU A 25 11.32 6.75 11.34
C GLU A 25 11.74 5.36 10.86
N THR A 26 10.83 4.60 10.24
CA THR A 26 11.07 3.23 9.80
C THR A 26 11.13 3.08 8.28
N GLY A 27 10.56 4.03 7.54
CA GLY A 27 10.33 3.92 6.10
C GLY A 27 9.08 3.10 5.73
N ASP A 28 8.28 2.67 6.71
CA ASP A 28 7.08 1.88 6.48
C ASP A 28 5.95 2.71 5.87
N LEU A 29 5.15 2.08 5.00
CA LEU A 29 3.97 2.70 4.41
C LEU A 29 2.71 2.22 5.12
N LEU A 30 1.96 3.17 5.67
CA LEU A 30 0.62 2.93 6.17
C LEU A 30 -0.37 3.27 5.07
N ILE A 31 -1.23 2.31 4.72
CA ILE A 31 -2.14 2.43 3.58
C ILE A 31 -3.56 2.13 4.03
N GLN A 32 -4.45 3.11 3.90
CA GLN A 32 -5.89 2.90 4.00
C GLN A 32 -6.44 2.70 2.59
N SER A 33 -7.08 1.55 2.33
CA SER A 33 -7.71 1.28 1.04
C SER A 33 -8.84 0.27 1.17
N TYR A 34 -9.40 -0.16 0.02
CA TYR A 34 -10.48 -1.14 -0.04
C TYR A 34 -9.99 -2.52 0.39
N LYS A 35 -10.78 -3.26 1.17
CA LYS A 35 -10.49 -4.68 1.42
C LYS A 35 -10.70 -5.48 0.13
N ALA A 36 -9.79 -6.40 -0.17
CA ALA A 36 -9.96 -7.32 -1.28
C ALA A 36 -11.15 -8.25 -1.03
N THR A 37 -11.83 -8.59 -2.10
CA THR A 37 -12.92 -9.57 -2.08
C THR A 37 -12.39 -10.98 -1.83
N SER A 38 -13.24 -11.89 -1.37
CA SER A 38 -12.83 -13.29 -1.14
C SER A 38 -12.31 -13.98 -2.40
N GLU A 39 -12.76 -13.56 -3.58
CA GLU A 39 -12.27 -14.05 -4.88
C GLU A 39 -10.86 -13.55 -5.17
N GLU A 40 -10.59 -12.26 -4.97
CA GLU A 40 -9.25 -11.67 -5.12
C GLU A 40 -8.26 -12.26 -4.11
N VAL A 41 -8.70 -12.45 -2.86
CA VAL A 41 -7.89 -13.12 -1.83
C VAL A 41 -7.52 -14.51 -2.31
N LYS A 42 -8.48 -15.35 -2.71
CA LYS A 42 -8.19 -16.69 -3.24
C LYS A 42 -7.24 -16.67 -4.42
N ALA A 43 -7.42 -15.76 -5.37
CA ALA A 43 -6.51 -15.63 -6.52
C ALA A 43 -5.07 -15.31 -6.07
N CYS A 44 -4.88 -14.42 -5.09
CA CYS A 44 -3.57 -14.16 -4.50
C CYS A 44 -3.00 -15.40 -3.78
N GLN A 45 -3.84 -16.16 -3.07
CA GLN A 45 -3.44 -17.40 -2.41
C GLN A 45 -3.04 -18.50 -3.42
N GLU A 46 -3.73 -18.58 -4.56
CA GLU A 46 -3.46 -19.55 -5.63
C GLU A 46 -2.14 -19.27 -6.37
N ILE A 47 -1.79 -17.99 -6.57
CA ILE A 47 -0.47 -17.60 -7.10
C ILE A 47 0.64 -18.02 -6.13
N GLY A 48 0.32 -18.03 -4.83
CA GLY A 48 1.20 -18.44 -3.75
C GLY A 48 2.13 -17.32 -3.26
N SER A 49 2.43 -17.37 -1.97
CA SER A 49 3.61 -16.70 -1.41
C SER A 49 4.86 -17.55 -1.67
N ILE A 50 6.03 -16.96 -1.45
CA ILE A 50 7.36 -17.61 -1.53
C ILE A 50 7.32 -19.12 -1.20
N PRO A 51 8.00 -19.97 -2.00
CA PRO A 51 7.94 -21.42 -1.82
C PRO A 51 8.35 -21.82 -0.40
N GLY A 52 7.43 -22.46 0.32
CA GLY A 52 7.62 -22.90 1.70
C GLY A 52 6.82 -22.14 2.77
N HIS A 53 6.05 -21.12 2.40
CA HIS A 53 5.12 -20.43 3.30
C HIS A 53 3.66 -20.79 3.00
N SER A 54 2.84 -20.85 4.06
CA SER A 54 1.39 -20.95 3.91
C SER A 54 0.88 -19.80 3.05
N THR A 55 0.01 -20.13 2.11
CA THR A 55 -0.69 -19.14 1.29
C THR A 55 -1.85 -18.49 2.03
N ASP A 56 -2.11 -18.91 3.27
CA ASP A 56 -3.16 -18.35 4.10
C ASP A 56 -2.78 -16.95 4.62
N VAL A 57 -3.74 -16.02 4.57
CA VAL A 57 -3.55 -14.67 5.11
C VAL A 57 -3.94 -14.75 6.59
N PRO A 58 -2.99 -14.65 7.54
CA PRO A 58 -3.29 -14.72 8.96
C PRO A 58 -4.19 -13.55 9.39
N ASP A 59 -4.88 -13.70 10.52
CA ASP A 59 -5.92 -12.78 11.01
C ASP A 59 -5.45 -11.31 11.19
N HIS A 60 -4.15 -11.11 11.38
CA HIS A 60 -3.54 -9.77 11.55
C HIS A 60 -3.09 -9.14 10.22
N GLU A 61 -3.16 -9.88 9.11
CA GLU A 61 -2.83 -9.42 7.77
C GLU A 61 -4.12 -9.29 6.95
N THR A 62 -4.13 -8.38 5.97
CA THR A 62 -5.28 -8.25 5.09
C THR A 62 -4.82 -7.83 3.70
N ILE A 63 -5.42 -8.43 2.69
CA ILE A 63 -5.18 -8.02 1.31
C ILE A 63 -6.06 -6.81 1.05
N ILE A 64 -5.41 -5.69 0.71
CA ILE A 64 -6.09 -4.47 0.30
C ILE A 64 -5.94 -4.27 -1.20
N ARG A 65 -7.01 -3.81 -1.83
CA ARG A 65 -7.02 -3.41 -3.22
C ARG A 65 -6.64 -1.94 -3.31
N LEU A 66 -5.38 -1.67 -3.64
CA LEU A 66 -4.89 -0.32 -3.86
C LEU A 66 -5.18 0.13 -5.31
N PRO A 67 -5.91 1.25 -5.53
CA PRO A 67 -6.14 1.77 -6.87
C PRO A 67 -4.83 2.11 -7.58
N ALA A 68 -4.73 1.77 -8.88
CA ALA A 68 -3.52 2.02 -9.67
C ALA A 68 -3.07 3.49 -9.67
N VAL A 69 -4.03 4.43 -9.59
CA VAL A 69 -3.74 5.88 -9.49
C VAL A 69 -2.99 6.27 -8.22
N MET A 70 -3.02 5.43 -7.17
CA MET A 70 -2.30 5.65 -5.91
C MET A 70 -0.85 5.16 -5.98
N LEU A 71 -0.49 4.31 -6.94
CA LEU A 71 0.87 3.79 -7.09
C LEU A 71 1.91 4.91 -7.26
N LYS A 72 1.50 6.05 -7.81
CA LYS A 72 2.36 7.24 -7.96
C LYS A 72 2.81 7.85 -6.63
N TYR A 73 2.10 7.57 -5.53
CA TYR A 73 2.44 8.06 -4.19
C TYR A 73 3.36 7.09 -3.44
N ILE A 74 3.52 5.85 -3.92
CA ILE A 74 4.44 4.90 -3.32
C ILE A 74 5.87 5.35 -3.67
N PRO A 75 6.71 5.69 -2.68
CA PRO A 75 8.11 5.99 -2.92
C PRO A 75 8.75 4.73 -3.52
N ARG A 76 9.28 4.85 -4.72
CA ARG A 76 10.15 3.81 -5.27
C ARG A 76 11.51 3.99 -4.62
N PRO A 77 12.16 2.91 -4.14
CA PRO A 77 13.59 3.02 -3.89
C PRO A 77 14.22 3.49 -5.19
N ASP A 78 15.07 4.52 -5.12
CA ASP A 78 16.00 4.79 -6.22
C ASP A 78 16.72 3.48 -6.54
N GLU A 79 17.22 3.28 -7.76
CA GLU A 79 17.88 2.02 -8.19
C GLU A 79 19.08 1.59 -7.31
N ASN A 80 19.39 2.37 -6.27
CA ASN A 80 20.40 2.18 -5.24
C ASN A 80 19.85 1.89 -3.81
N GLY A 81 18.54 1.69 -3.62
CA GLY A 81 17.95 1.27 -2.34
C GLY A 81 17.72 2.38 -1.31
N GLU A 82 17.87 3.65 -1.68
CA GLU A 82 17.55 4.78 -0.83
C GLU A 82 16.09 5.20 -1.10
N ALA A 83 15.27 5.29 -0.05
CA ALA A 83 13.87 5.68 -0.15
C ALA A 83 13.78 7.11 -0.72
N GLY A 84 13.43 7.20 -2.01
CA GLY A 84 13.35 8.46 -2.73
C GLY A 84 12.46 9.46 -2.01
N SER A 85 13.08 10.54 -1.54
CA SER A 85 12.41 11.69 -0.92
C SER A 85 11.50 12.34 -1.95
N ALA A 86 10.22 11.95 -1.96
CA ALA A 86 9.17 12.66 -2.68
C ALA A 86 8.81 13.96 -1.92
N ALA A 87 9.78 14.88 -1.84
CA ALA A 87 9.55 16.28 -1.52
C ALA A 87 9.24 17.02 -2.83
N THR A 88 7.96 17.07 -3.21
CA THR A 88 7.53 18.09 -4.19
C THR A 88 7.13 19.33 -3.42
N ARG A 89 8.03 20.33 -3.50
CA ARG A 89 7.79 21.73 -3.20
C ARG A 89 6.66 22.29 -4.05
N ALA A 90 5.74 23.01 -3.43
CA ALA A 90 5.15 24.26 -3.95
C ALA A 90 4.52 25.02 -2.78
#